data_AF-A0A381F709-F1
#
_entry.id   AF-A0A381F709-F1
#
_cell.length_a   1.000
_cell.length_b   1.000
_cell.length_c   1.000
_cell.angle_alpha   90.00
_cell.angle_beta   90.00
_cell.angle_gamma   90.00
#
_symmetry.space_group_name_H-M   'P 1'
#
loop_
_entity.id
_entity.type
_entity.pdbx_description
1 polymer ?
#
loop_
_entity_poly.entity_id
_entity_poly.type
_entity_poly.pdbx_seq_one_letter_code
_entity_poly.pdbx_strand_id
1 'polypeptide(L)'
;MITEKDLEILYYITPKKYRTVLDGHGDPMTIVNTEKEFSLEEILLNVPLKDLLSSIIKIFKNKYANPLPIWNSIVNYNIKTEEEISKRKDIKKINFNFKFGVKNDFGIDTQYLDNLFIEFMSSFANIKSIVRTALQGKNFNENSSNNNTTFTIDNSPILKIEITNTTFQLFINKDSFIDYGQ
;
A
#
# COMPACT_ATOMS: atom_id res chain seq x y z
N MET A 1 -16.16 6.95 3.15
CA MET A 1 -14.87 7.44 3.70
C MET A 1 -14.23 6.25 4.41
N ILE A 2 -12.96 5.96 4.13
CA ILE A 2 -12.22 4.87 4.79
C ILE A 2 -11.85 5.32 6.21
N THR A 3 -12.11 4.47 7.20
CA THR A 3 -11.80 4.72 8.62
C THR A 3 -10.51 4.00 9.03
N GLU A 4 -9.89 4.43 10.14
CA GLU A 4 -8.70 3.74 10.69
C GLU A 4 -9.00 2.27 11.03
N LYS A 5 -10.22 1.98 11.50
CA LYS A 5 -10.67 0.62 11.83
C LYS A 5 -10.69 -0.30 10.61
N ASP A 6 -11.05 0.23 9.44
CA ASP A 6 -11.04 -0.53 8.19
C ASP A 6 -9.60 -0.92 7.79
N LEU A 7 -8.60 -0.16 8.24
CA LEU A 7 -7.19 -0.31 7.89
C LEU A 7 -6.39 -1.12 8.92
N GLU A 8 -6.93 -1.35 10.13
CA GLU A 8 -6.26 -2.10 11.21
C GLU A 8 -5.78 -3.48 10.76
N ILE A 9 -6.53 -4.12 9.87
CA ILE A 9 -6.22 -5.45 9.34
C ILE A 9 -4.86 -5.50 8.63
N LEU A 10 -4.45 -4.39 8.01
CA LEU A 10 -3.16 -4.26 7.31
C LEU A 10 -1.97 -4.30 8.26
N TYR A 11 -2.21 -4.22 9.57
CA TYR A 11 -1.19 -4.28 10.60
C TYR A 11 -1.26 -5.55 11.45
N TYR A 12 -2.15 -6.49 11.12
CA TYR A 12 -2.23 -7.76 11.81
C TYR A 12 -0.98 -8.60 11.52
N ILE A 13 -0.23 -8.93 12.57
CA ILE A 13 0.96 -9.77 12.51
C ILE A 13 0.57 -11.16 13.01
N THR A 14 0.63 -12.17 12.13
CA THR A 14 0.36 -13.56 12.50
C THR A 14 1.28 -13.95 13.66
N PRO A 15 0.79 -14.46 14.80
CA PRO A 15 1.65 -14.91 15.89
C PRO A 15 2.61 -16.01 15.45
N LYS A 16 3.89 -15.97 15.86
CA LYS A 16 4.94 -16.91 15.42
C LYS A 16 4.54 -18.39 15.56
N LYS A 17 3.80 -18.74 16.62
CA LYS A 17 3.31 -20.10 16.87
C LYS A 17 2.36 -20.66 15.80
N TYR A 18 1.77 -19.79 14.96
CA TYR A 18 0.86 -20.17 13.88
C TYR A 18 1.52 -20.11 12.48
N ARG A 19 2.79 -19.67 12.37
CA ARG A 19 3.45 -19.44 11.07
C ARG A 19 4.12 -20.68 10.46
N THR A 20 4.27 -21.78 11.20
CA THR A 20 5.12 -22.92 10.81
C THR A 20 4.49 -24.29 11.06
N VAL A 21 3.16 -24.38 11.07
CA VAL A 21 2.48 -25.63 11.46
C VAL A 21 1.83 -26.27 10.24
N LEU A 22 2.45 -27.34 9.75
CA LEU A 22 1.84 -28.26 8.77
C LEU A 22 0.69 -29.07 9.40
N ASP A 23 0.78 -29.36 10.71
CA ASP A 23 -0.16 -30.23 11.46
C ASP A 23 -0.82 -29.52 12.67
N GLY A 24 -0.66 -28.20 12.80
CA GLY A 24 -1.20 -27.44 13.94
C GLY A 24 -2.49 -26.70 13.61
N HIS A 25 -3.14 -26.17 14.66
CA HIS A 25 -4.25 -25.24 14.47
C HIS A 25 -3.74 -23.97 13.77
N GLY A 26 -4.36 -23.64 12.63
CA GLY A 26 -4.13 -22.37 11.95
C GLY A 26 -4.47 -21.18 12.86
N ASP A 27 -4.03 -19.99 12.47
CA ASP A 27 -4.31 -18.78 13.23
C ASP A 27 -5.84 -18.60 13.39
N PRO A 28 -6.39 -18.57 14.63
CA PRO A 28 -7.83 -18.42 14.85
C PRO A 28 -8.40 -17.11 14.28
N MET A 29 -7.54 -16.10 14.03
CA MET A 29 -7.97 -14.84 13.41
C MET A 29 -8.10 -14.92 11.89
N THR A 30 -7.67 -16.01 11.25
CA THR A 30 -7.67 -16.14 9.78
C THR A 30 -9.02 -15.78 9.17
N ILE A 31 -10.10 -16.42 9.63
CA ILE A 31 -11.44 -16.20 9.07
C ILE A 31 -11.90 -14.75 9.27
N VAL A 32 -11.74 -14.22 10.49
CA VAL A 32 -12.11 -12.84 10.84
C VAL A 32 -11.34 -11.83 9.99
N ASN A 33 -10.05 -12.09 9.77
CA ASN A 33 -9.16 -11.26 8.99
C ASN A 33 -9.54 -11.29 7.51
N THR A 34 -9.84 -12.47 6.96
CA THR A 34 -10.35 -12.62 5.59
C THR A 34 -11.66 -11.85 5.37
N GLU A 35 -12.61 -11.90 6.31
CA GLU A 35 -13.86 -11.11 6.21
C GLU A 35 -13.58 -9.59 6.21
N LYS A 36 -12.63 -9.14 7.04
CA LYS A 36 -12.20 -7.73 7.04
C LYS A 36 -11.50 -7.34 5.76
N GLU A 37 -10.69 -8.21 5.18
CA GLU A 37 -10.03 -7.99 3.89
C GLU A 37 -11.05 -7.87 2.75
N PHE A 38 -12.07 -8.72 2.70
CA PHE A 38 -13.17 -8.59 1.73
C PHE A 38 -13.96 -7.29 1.90
N SER A 39 -14.24 -6.91 3.15
CA SER A 39 -14.90 -5.63 3.44
C SER A 39 -14.04 -4.45 2.98
N LEU A 40 -12.73 -4.51 3.21
CA LEU A 40 -11.78 -3.51 2.76
C LEU A 40 -11.70 -3.45 1.23
N GLU A 41 -11.72 -4.60 0.54
CA GLU A 41 -11.75 -4.66 -0.93
C GLU A 41 -12.97 -3.90 -1.48
N GLU A 42 -14.17 -4.20 -0.98
CA GLU A 42 -15.39 -3.52 -1.42
C GLU A 42 -15.29 -2.00 -1.22
N ILE A 43 -14.75 -1.56 -0.07
CA ILE A 43 -14.53 -0.14 0.20
C ILE A 43 -13.52 0.44 -0.79
N LEU A 44 -12.35 -0.18 -0.96
CA LEU A 44 -11.27 0.30 -1.82
C LEU A 44 -11.63 0.35 -3.29
N LEU A 45 -12.59 -0.45 -3.75
CA LEU A 45 -13.10 -0.40 -5.13
C LEU A 45 -14.08 0.75 -5.36
N ASN A 46 -14.84 1.15 -4.34
CA ASN A 46 -15.97 2.07 -4.49
C ASN A 46 -15.70 3.50 -3.99
N VAL A 47 -14.70 3.71 -3.13
CA VAL A 47 -14.39 5.06 -2.64
C VAL A 47 -13.89 5.99 -3.75
N PRO A 48 -14.06 7.32 -3.64
CA PRO A 48 -13.43 8.28 -4.55
C PRO A 48 -11.91 8.14 -4.61
N LEU A 49 -11.30 8.43 -5.77
CA LEU A 49 -9.84 8.36 -5.96
C LEU A 49 -9.04 9.13 -4.89
N LYS A 50 -9.53 10.30 -4.46
CA LYS A 50 -8.90 11.08 -3.37
C LYS A 50 -8.78 10.29 -2.06
N ASP A 51 -9.80 9.50 -1.74
CA ASP A 51 -9.89 8.76 -0.48
C ASP A 51 -9.00 7.51 -0.56
N LEU A 52 -8.91 6.88 -1.74
CA LEU A 52 -7.96 5.82 -2.04
C LEU A 52 -6.51 6.31 -1.85
N LEU A 53 -6.12 7.39 -2.53
CA LEU A 53 -4.76 7.94 -2.44
C LEU A 53 -4.40 8.37 -1.02
N SER A 54 -5.32 9.06 -0.33
CA SER A 54 -5.13 9.45 1.06
C SER A 54 -4.91 8.23 1.96
N SER A 55 -5.68 7.16 1.76
CA SER A 55 -5.56 5.94 2.56
C SER A 55 -4.26 5.21 2.30
N ILE A 56 -3.83 5.08 1.03
CA ILE A 56 -2.53 4.51 0.66
C ILE A 56 -1.38 5.27 1.36
N ILE A 57 -1.40 6.59 1.37
CA ILE A 57 -0.37 7.39 2.06
C ILE A 57 -0.45 7.15 3.56
N LYS A 58 -1.65 7.18 4.15
CA LYS A 58 -1.82 6.98 5.60
C LYS A 58 -1.26 5.65 6.09
N ILE A 59 -1.52 4.56 5.37
CA ILE A 59 -1.11 3.22 5.80
C ILE A 59 0.40 3.00 5.78
N PHE A 60 1.15 3.80 5.03
CA PHE A 60 2.62 3.74 5.02
C PHE A 60 3.27 4.91 5.74
N LYS A 61 2.52 5.95 6.13
CA LYS A 61 3.09 7.17 6.73
C LYS A 61 3.80 6.91 8.04
N ASN A 62 3.20 6.10 8.92
CA ASN A 62 3.68 5.93 10.30
C ASN A 62 4.34 4.57 10.54
N LYS A 63 3.81 3.53 9.90
CA LYS A 63 4.24 2.15 10.02
C LYS A 63 4.14 1.52 8.65
N TYR A 64 5.05 0.61 8.31
CA TYR A 64 4.95 -0.13 7.06
C TYR A 64 3.74 -1.06 7.19
N ALA A 65 2.71 -0.90 6.37
CA ALA A 65 1.53 -1.77 6.32
C ALA A 65 1.77 -2.99 5.44
N ASN A 66 1.02 -4.08 5.63
CA ASN A 66 1.01 -5.19 4.69
C ASN A 66 0.40 -4.71 3.35
N PRO A 67 1.16 -4.70 2.25
CA PRO A 67 0.66 -4.24 0.96
C PRO A 67 -0.28 -5.24 0.28
N LEU A 68 -0.22 -6.54 0.63
CA LEU A 68 -0.91 -7.60 -0.10
C LEU A 68 -2.43 -7.46 -0.09
N PRO A 69 -3.11 -7.13 1.03
CA PRO A 69 -4.55 -6.94 1.00
C PRO A 69 -4.98 -5.78 0.10
N ILE A 70 -4.20 -4.69 0.06
CA ILE A 70 -4.46 -3.57 -0.87
C ILE A 70 -4.26 -4.02 -2.31
N TRP A 71 -3.14 -4.67 -2.61
CA TRP A 71 -2.82 -5.18 -3.95
C TRP A 71 -3.93 -6.11 -4.46
N ASN A 72 -4.27 -7.14 -3.68
CA ASN A 72 -5.35 -8.08 -4.01
C ASN A 72 -6.70 -7.38 -4.19
N SER A 73 -6.97 -6.31 -3.44
CA SER A 73 -8.24 -5.57 -3.51
C SER A 73 -8.42 -4.80 -4.81
N ILE A 74 -7.36 -4.16 -5.33
CA ILE A 74 -7.49 -3.21 -6.46
C ILE A 74 -6.79 -3.66 -7.74
N VAL A 75 -6.09 -4.79 -7.71
CA VAL A 75 -5.36 -5.37 -8.85
C VAL A 75 -5.93 -6.73 -9.21
N ASN A 76 -6.12 -6.97 -10.51
CA ASN A 76 -6.22 -8.28 -11.13
C ASN A 76 -4.86 -8.62 -11.74
N TYR A 77 -4.17 -9.60 -11.16
CA TYR A 77 -2.86 -10.03 -11.65
C TYR A 77 -3.01 -11.19 -12.66
N ASN A 78 -2.47 -11.01 -13.86
CA ASN A 78 -2.41 -12.08 -14.85
C ASN A 78 -1.08 -12.83 -14.73
N ILE A 79 -1.12 -14.03 -14.15
CA ILE A 79 0.08 -14.86 -13.93
C ILE A 79 0.82 -15.19 -15.23
N LYS A 80 0.13 -15.28 -16.38
CA LYS A 80 0.77 -15.65 -17.66
C LYS A 80 1.55 -14.50 -18.29
N THR A 81 1.04 -13.28 -18.16
CA THR A 81 1.66 -12.08 -18.75
C THR A 81 2.43 -11.25 -17.73
N GLU A 82 2.32 -11.60 -16.45
CA GLU A 82 2.85 -10.84 -15.31
C GLU A 82 2.31 -9.40 -15.26
N GLU A 83 1.11 -9.19 -15.80
CA GLU A 83 0.49 -7.87 -15.89
C GLU A 83 -0.43 -7.59 -14.71
N GLU A 84 -0.31 -6.39 -14.17
CA GLU A 84 -1.24 -5.83 -13.19
C GLU A 84 -2.32 -5.00 -13.90
N ILE A 85 -3.56 -5.46 -13.79
CA ILE A 85 -4.73 -4.78 -14.35
C ILE A 85 -5.52 -4.16 -13.21
N SER A 86 -5.76 -2.86 -13.26
CA SER A 86 -6.61 -2.19 -12.27
C SER A 86 -8.05 -2.73 -12.31
N LYS A 87 -8.59 -3.09 -11.13
CA LYS A 87 -10.02 -3.38 -10.94
C LYS A 87 -10.86 -2.09 -10.98
N ARG A 88 -10.25 -0.93 -10.78
CA ARG A 88 -10.92 0.37 -10.77
C ARG A 88 -10.90 1.05 -12.14
N LYS A 89 -12.02 1.68 -12.52
CA LYS A 89 -12.20 2.35 -13.82
C LYS A 89 -11.53 3.73 -13.91
N ASP A 90 -11.26 4.38 -12.78
CA ASP A 90 -10.59 5.68 -12.71
C ASP A 90 -9.05 5.59 -12.72
N ILE A 91 -8.51 4.37 -12.71
CA ILE A 91 -7.09 4.06 -12.82
C ILE A 91 -6.83 3.37 -14.16
N LYS A 92 -5.93 3.96 -14.94
CA LYS A 92 -5.51 3.45 -16.26
C LYS A 92 -4.44 2.38 -16.14
N LYS A 93 -3.45 2.60 -15.26
CA LYS A 93 -2.39 1.64 -14.97
C LYS A 93 -2.07 1.64 -13.48
N ILE A 94 -1.71 0.46 -12.98
CA ILE A 94 -1.28 0.26 -11.61
C ILE A 94 -0.10 -0.72 -11.62
N ASN A 95 0.88 -0.50 -10.76
CA ASN A 95 2.02 -1.39 -10.60
C ASN A 95 2.49 -1.37 -9.15
N PHE A 96 2.42 -2.51 -8.47
CA PHE A 96 3.06 -2.78 -7.19
C PHE A 96 4.38 -3.51 -7.45
N ASN A 97 5.49 -2.78 -7.35
CA ASN A 97 6.81 -3.36 -7.58
C ASN A 97 7.33 -4.00 -6.29
N PHE A 98 7.24 -5.32 -6.21
CA PHE A 98 7.80 -6.12 -5.13
C PHE A 98 9.25 -6.51 -5.43
N LYS A 99 10.14 -6.36 -4.44
CA LYS A 99 11.56 -6.75 -4.55
C LYS A 99 11.99 -7.62 -3.40
N PHE A 100 12.88 -8.58 -3.70
CA PHE A 100 13.64 -9.29 -2.67
C PHE A 100 14.71 -8.38 -2.08
N GLY A 101 15.02 -8.56 -0.80
CA GLY A 101 16.10 -7.82 -0.13
C GLY A 101 15.90 -7.57 1.35
N VAL A 102 14.84 -8.10 1.94
CA VAL A 102 14.57 -8.06 3.38
C VAL A 102 14.49 -9.49 3.92
N LYS A 103 14.75 -9.66 5.21
CA LYS A 103 14.66 -10.95 5.89
C LYS A 103 13.35 -11.05 6.67
N ASN A 104 12.67 -12.18 6.56
CA ASN A 104 11.56 -12.50 7.45
C ASN A 104 12.08 -12.94 8.84
N ASP A 105 11.17 -13.22 9.77
CA ASP A 105 11.49 -13.64 11.15
C ASP A 105 12.28 -14.96 11.23
N PHE A 106 12.33 -15.74 10.14
CA PHE A 106 13.09 -16.98 10.02
C PHE A 106 14.45 -16.80 9.32
N GLY A 107 14.83 -15.56 8.97
CA GLY A 107 16.08 -15.25 8.25
C GLY A 107 16.05 -15.60 6.77
N ILE A 108 14.88 -15.92 6.22
CA ILE A 108 14.67 -16.24 4.80
C ILE A 108 14.46 -14.94 4.03
N ASP A 109 15.04 -14.84 2.83
CA ASP A 109 14.81 -13.72 1.94
C ASP A 109 13.34 -13.67 1.53
N THR A 110 12.73 -12.51 1.72
CA THR A 110 11.35 -12.25 1.34
C THR A 110 11.23 -10.93 0.59
N GLN A 111 10.04 -10.70 0.05
CA GLN A 111 9.71 -9.53 -0.72
C GLN A 111 9.18 -8.40 0.18
N TYR A 112 9.49 -7.17 -0.22
CA TYR A 112 8.86 -5.96 0.28
C TYR A 112 8.31 -5.15 -0.91
N LEU A 113 7.34 -4.29 -0.66
CA LEU A 113 6.89 -3.31 -1.64
C LEU A 113 7.97 -2.23 -1.76
N ASP A 114 8.60 -2.11 -2.92
CA ASP A 114 9.62 -1.10 -3.19
C ASP A 114 9.00 0.21 -3.63
N ASN A 115 8.02 0.13 -4.53
CA ASN A 115 7.25 1.28 -4.97
C ASN A 115 5.87 0.88 -5.51
N LEU A 116 4.94 1.82 -5.42
CA LEU A 116 3.60 1.75 -5.98
C LEU A 116 3.44 2.88 -7.00
N PHE A 117 3.11 2.54 -8.23
CA PHE A 117 2.80 3.48 -9.29
C PHE A 117 1.32 3.38 -9.71
N ILE A 118 0.68 4.53 -9.91
CA ILE A 118 -0.70 4.66 -10.39
C ILE A 118 -0.73 5.73 -11.49
N GLU A 119 -1.24 5.37 -12.67
CA GLU A 119 -1.61 6.30 -13.75
C GLU A 119 -3.13 6.44 -13.76
N PHE A 120 -3.63 7.68 -13.68
CA PHE A 120 -5.06 7.97 -13.69
C PHE A 120 -5.65 7.94 -15.10
N MET A 121 -6.93 7.62 -15.20
CA MET A 121 -7.65 7.64 -16.49
C MET A 121 -7.77 9.06 -17.07
N SER A 122 -7.84 10.07 -16.20
CA SER A 122 -7.93 11.48 -16.57
C SER A 122 -7.09 12.35 -15.63
N SER A 123 -6.82 13.58 -16.05
CA SER A 123 -6.14 14.57 -15.21
C SER A 123 -6.90 14.75 -13.90
N PHE A 124 -6.22 14.51 -12.78
CA PHE A 124 -6.74 14.58 -11.44
C PHE A 124 -6.18 15.81 -10.72
N ALA A 125 -6.97 16.89 -10.74
CA ALA A 125 -6.64 18.11 -10.03
C ALA A 125 -6.57 17.87 -8.51
N ASN A 126 -5.81 18.72 -7.82
CA ASN A 126 -5.67 18.74 -6.35
C ASN A 126 -4.93 17.56 -5.71
N ILE A 127 -4.28 16.68 -6.48
CA ILE A 127 -3.46 15.59 -5.92
C ILE A 127 -2.41 16.10 -4.91
N LYS A 128 -1.79 17.25 -5.20
CA LYS A 128 -0.83 17.92 -4.32
C LYS A 128 -1.44 18.22 -2.94
N SER A 129 -2.66 18.75 -2.91
CA SER A 129 -3.35 19.02 -1.64
C SER A 129 -3.69 17.75 -0.89
N ILE A 130 -4.07 16.67 -1.60
CA ILE A 130 -4.39 15.38 -0.99
C ILE A 130 -3.15 14.79 -0.31
N VAL A 131 -1.99 14.82 -0.98
CA VAL A 131 -0.72 14.34 -0.42
C VAL A 131 -0.34 15.14 0.82
N ARG A 132 -0.37 16.48 0.76
CA ARG A 132 -0.05 17.35 1.90
C ARG A 132 -0.93 17.06 3.11
N THR A 133 -2.24 16.92 2.91
CA THR A 133 -3.19 16.61 3.98
C THR A 133 -2.95 15.23 4.56
N ALA A 134 -2.70 14.21 3.72
CA ALA A 134 -2.43 12.86 4.20
C ALA A 134 -1.13 12.77 5.01
N LEU A 135 -0.11 13.55 4.62
CA LEU A 135 1.17 13.67 5.31
C LEU A 135 1.14 14.55 6.57
N GLN A 136 -0.01 15.15 6.94
CA GLN A 136 -0.11 15.96 8.15
C GLN A 136 0.42 15.20 9.38
N GLY A 137 1.24 15.89 10.18
CA GLY A 137 1.95 15.31 11.33
C GLY A 137 3.32 14.71 11.00
N LYS A 138 3.76 14.74 9.73
CA LYS A 138 5.14 14.42 9.33
C LYS A 138 5.88 15.67 8.87
N ASN A 139 7.19 15.66 9.07
CA ASN A 139 8.10 16.60 8.43
C ASN A 139 8.41 16.10 7.02
N PHE A 140 8.33 16.99 6.04
CA PHE A 140 8.64 16.66 4.66
C PHE A 140 9.11 17.90 3.90
N ASN A 141 9.94 17.66 2.89
CA ASN A 141 10.34 18.66 1.91
C ASN A 141 9.52 18.50 0.64
N GLU A 142 9.10 19.61 0.05
CA GLU A 142 8.32 19.65 -1.18
C GLU A 142 9.10 20.41 -2.26
N ASN A 143 9.36 19.75 -3.40
CA ASN A 143 10.00 20.36 -4.55
C ASN A 143 9.10 20.21 -5.77
N SER A 144 8.69 21.33 -6.38
CA SER A 144 7.91 21.35 -7.61
C SER A 144 8.77 21.81 -8.78
N SER A 145 8.86 21.02 -9.84
CA SER A 145 9.58 21.35 -11.08
C SER A 145 8.91 20.67 -12.28
N ASN A 146 8.79 21.36 -13.41
CA ASN A 146 8.32 20.80 -14.69
C ASN A 146 7.03 19.96 -14.59
N ASN A 147 5.98 20.50 -13.95
CA ASN A 147 4.68 19.82 -13.71
C ASN A 147 4.74 18.54 -12.86
N ASN A 148 5.89 18.25 -12.26
CA ASN A 148 6.07 17.21 -11.27
C ASN A 148 6.23 17.83 -9.89
N THR A 149 5.69 17.19 -8.86
CA THR A 149 5.94 17.54 -7.47
C THR A 149 6.45 16.33 -6.72
N THR A 150 7.59 16.49 -6.06
CA THR A 150 8.21 15.46 -5.23
C THR A 150 8.11 15.87 -3.77
N PHE A 151 7.60 14.96 -2.94
CA PHE A 151 7.63 15.04 -1.49
C PHE A 151 8.68 14.07 -0.99
N THR A 152 9.61 14.51 -0.16
CA THR A 152 10.55 13.64 0.57
C THR A 152 10.18 13.69 2.05
N ILE A 153 9.92 12.54 2.66
CA ILE A 153 9.33 12.45 4.00
C ILE A 153 10.38 11.93 4.98
N ASP A 154 10.57 12.66 6.08
CA ASP A 154 11.52 12.25 7.11
C ASP A 154 10.87 11.26 8.09
N ASN A 155 11.67 10.32 8.62
CA ASN A 155 11.24 9.36 9.65
C ASN A 155 9.92 8.66 9.32
N SER A 156 9.85 8.08 8.12
CA SER A 156 8.65 7.47 7.56
C SER A 156 9.01 6.22 6.76
N PRO A 157 8.15 5.18 6.76
CA PRO A 157 8.24 4.09 5.80
C PRO A 157 8.09 4.56 4.35
N ILE A 158 7.52 5.74 4.10
CA ILE A 158 7.53 6.39 2.78
C ILE A 158 8.82 7.21 2.67
N LEU A 159 9.67 6.91 1.68
CA LEU A 159 10.86 7.73 1.35
C LEU A 159 10.47 8.99 0.59
N LYS A 160 9.70 8.81 -0.48
CA LYS A 160 9.25 9.91 -1.32
C LYS A 160 7.93 9.59 -2.01
N ILE A 161 7.21 10.65 -2.39
CA ILE A 161 6.03 10.59 -3.24
C ILE A 161 6.27 11.52 -4.42
N GLU A 162 6.11 11.02 -5.64
CA GLU A 162 6.19 11.80 -6.87
C GLU A 162 4.81 11.86 -7.50
N ILE A 163 4.37 13.07 -7.88
CA ILE A 163 3.05 13.27 -8.45
C ILE A 163 3.09 14.21 -9.65
N THR A 164 2.24 13.88 -10.62
CA THR A 164 1.81 14.82 -11.67
C THR A 164 0.29 14.93 -11.61
N ASN A 165 -0.33 15.65 -12.54
CA ASN A 165 -1.78 15.65 -12.65
C ASN A 165 -2.34 14.28 -13.13
N THR A 166 -1.52 13.38 -13.66
CA THR A 166 -1.97 12.09 -14.19
C THR A 166 -1.33 10.89 -13.51
N THR A 167 -0.37 11.10 -12.60
CA THR A 167 0.37 10.02 -11.96
C THR A 167 0.57 10.25 -10.47
N PHE A 168 0.61 9.14 -9.74
CA PHE A 168 1.02 9.05 -8.35
C PHE A 168 2.03 7.92 -8.22
N GLN A 169 3.17 8.20 -7.61
CA GLN A 169 4.17 7.18 -7.31
C GLN A 169 4.66 7.33 -5.88
N LEU A 170 4.61 6.25 -5.13
CA LEU A 170 5.05 6.18 -3.73
C LEU A 170 6.21 5.21 -3.63
N PHE A 171 7.30 5.66 -3.01
CA PHE A 171 8.52 4.89 -2.81
C PHE A 171 8.69 4.55 -1.34
N ILE A 172 9.01 3.30 -1.05
CA ILE A 172 9.04 2.75 0.29
C ILE A 172 10.47 2.57 0.79
N ASN A 173 10.66 2.82 2.07
CA ASN A 173 11.88 2.53 2.79
C ASN A 173 11.93 1.05 3.13
N LYS A 174 12.80 0.29 2.46
CA LYS A 174 13.01 -1.14 2.73
C LYS A 174 13.34 -1.43 4.19
N ASP A 175 14.04 -0.51 4.87
CA ASP A 175 14.48 -0.69 6.26
C ASP A 175 13.33 -0.55 7.26
N SER A 176 12.15 -0.11 6.80
CA SER A 176 10.93 -0.04 7.59
C SER A 176 10.07 -1.32 7.49
N PHE A 177 10.50 -2.31 6.71
CA PHE A 177 9.77 -3.56 6.50
C PHE A 177 9.40 -4.26 7.82
N ILE A 178 8.20 -4.85 7.84
CA ILE A 178 7.69 -5.66 8.95
C ILE A 178 7.27 -7.01 8.38
N ASP A 179 7.76 -8.10 8.99
CA ASP A 179 7.31 -9.45 8.66
C ASP A 179 5.95 -9.74 9.31
N TYR A 180 4.94 -9.81 8.46
CA TYR A 180 3.56 -10.11 8.85
C TYR A 180 3.28 -11.60 9.05
N GLY A 181 4.18 -12.48 8.62
CA GLY A 181 4.04 -13.92 8.81
C GLY A 181 2.91 -14.55 8.01
N GLN A 182 2.74 -14.07 6.78
CA GLN A 182 1.82 -14.63 5.80
C GLN A 182 2.58 -15.47 4.78
#